data_AF-A6VUR4-F1
#
_entry.id   AF-A6VUR4-F1
#
_cell.length_a   1.000
_cell.length_b   1.000
_cell.length_c   1.000
_cell.angle_alpha   90.00
_cell.angle_beta   90.00
_cell.angle_gamma   90.00
#
_symmetry.space_group_name_H-M   'P 1'
#
loop_
_entity.id
_entity.type
_entity.pdbx_description
1 polymer ?
#
loop_
_entity_poly.entity_id
_entity_poly.type
_entity_poly.pdbx_seq_one_letter_code
_entity_poly.pdbx_strand_id
1 'polypeptide(L)'
;MQQADIEIYVLSCPTEKIISWLENTFTLVKKSSPSPLCSKVIITSNDNEIEVTILEQAAGKRFTSIWFDSDKTPWEDDIACARQAFKSLNCEVRCNFQGWEEESNQDPDQWWRINSHEEGPFIWN
;
A
#
# COMPACT_ATOMS: atom_id res chain seq x y z
N MET A 1 -10.64 7.10 13.13
CA MET A 1 -9.42 6.76 13.90
C MET A 1 -8.43 6.27 12.87
N GLN A 2 -7.18 6.71 12.92
CA GLN A 2 -6.18 6.30 11.94
C GLN A 2 -5.80 4.83 12.15
N GLN A 3 -5.71 4.05 11.07
CA GLN A 3 -5.27 2.65 11.16
C GLN A 3 -3.84 2.54 11.69
N ALA A 4 -3.53 1.44 12.39
CA ALA A 4 -2.21 1.19 12.97
C ALA A 4 -1.12 1.00 11.92
N ASP A 5 -1.52 0.49 10.76
CA ASP A 5 -0.71 0.25 9.58
C ASP A 5 -1.59 0.35 8.33
N ILE A 6 -0.94 0.48 7.17
CA ILE A 6 -1.62 0.53 5.86
C ILE A 6 -0.92 -0.41 4.90
N GLU A 7 -1.68 -1.27 4.23
CA GLU A 7 -1.16 -2.16 3.19
C GLU A 7 -1.97 -2.07 1.90
N ILE A 8 -1.28 -1.70 0.82
CA ILE A 8 -1.86 -1.67 -0.54
C ILE A 8 -1.08 -2.57 -1.49
N TYR A 9 -1.78 -3.10 -2.49
CA TYR A 9 -1.25 -4.00 -3.50
C TYR A 9 -1.39 -3.37 -4.87
N VAL A 10 -0.29 -3.13 -5.55
CA VAL A 10 -0.28 -2.51 -6.87
C VAL A 10 0.01 -3.54 -7.96
N LEU A 11 -0.87 -3.63 -8.97
CA LEU A 11 -0.75 -4.61 -10.05
C LEU A 11 0.36 -4.22 -11.03
N SER A 12 1.35 -5.08 -11.20
CA SER A 12 2.42 -4.96 -12.22
C SER A 12 3.13 -3.58 -12.22
N CYS A 13 3.26 -2.96 -11.04
CA CYS A 13 3.94 -1.68 -10.90
C CYS A 13 5.43 -1.90 -10.57
N PRO A 14 6.37 -1.32 -11.34
CA PRO A 14 7.80 -1.41 -11.04
C PRO A 14 8.13 -0.77 -9.68
N THR A 15 9.00 -1.42 -8.90
CA THR A 15 9.46 -0.94 -7.59
C THR A 15 10.02 0.49 -7.65
N GLU A 16 10.80 0.83 -8.67
CA GLU A 16 11.36 2.18 -8.79
C GLU A 16 10.28 3.26 -8.99
N LYS A 17 9.16 2.93 -9.64
CA LYS A 17 8.04 3.85 -9.79
C LYS A 17 7.34 4.10 -8.45
N ILE A 18 7.24 3.06 -7.62
CA ILE A 18 6.71 3.16 -6.25
C ILE A 18 7.61 4.04 -5.40
N ILE A 19 8.92 3.82 -5.47
CA ILE A 19 9.91 4.62 -4.72
C ILE A 19 9.86 6.08 -5.16
N SER A 20 9.80 6.38 -6.45
CA SER A 20 9.63 7.75 -6.93
C SER A 20 8.32 8.39 -6.47
N TRP A 21 7.24 7.62 -6.34
CA TRP A 21 6.00 8.14 -5.75
C TRP A 21 6.19 8.47 -4.26
N LEU A 22 6.87 7.61 -3.50
CA LEU A 22 7.19 7.88 -2.09
C LEU A 22 8.07 9.12 -1.93
N GLU A 23 9.09 9.30 -2.76
CA GLU A 23 9.96 10.49 -2.77
C GLU A 23 9.21 11.79 -3.13
N ASN A 24 8.17 11.70 -3.95
CA ASN A 24 7.32 12.85 -4.30
C ASN A 24 6.29 13.17 -3.21
N THR A 25 5.95 12.20 -2.36
CA THR A 25 4.93 12.33 -1.32
C THR A 25 5.54 12.63 0.06
N PHE A 26 6.76 12.15 0.30
CA PHE A 26 7.46 12.19 1.57
C PHE A 26 8.94 12.52 1.40
N THR A 27 9.57 12.90 2.51
CA THR A 27 11.03 12.97 2.56
C THR A 27 11.59 11.57 2.73
N LEU A 28 12.41 11.12 1.78
CA LEU A 28 13.13 9.85 1.88
C LEU A 28 14.35 10.00 2.80
N VAL A 29 14.40 9.19 3.87
CA VAL A 29 15.52 9.17 4.83
C VAL A 29 16.52 8.08 4.45
N LYS A 30 16.04 6.88 4.11
CA LYS A 30 16.89 5.72 3.84
C LYS A 30 16.21 4.77 2.85
N LYS A 31 17.01 4.13 1.99
CA LYS A 31 16.62 3.01 1.14
C LYS A 31 17.57 1.84 1.38
N SER A 32 17.03 0.62 1.41
CA SER A 32 17.79 -0.62 1.47
C SER A 32 17.04 -1.74 0.74
N SER A 33 17.77 -2.78 0.32
CA SER A 33 17.18 -3.94 -0.36
C SER A 33 17.64 -5.22 0.33
N PRO A 34 16.90 -5.70 1.35
CA PRO A 34 17.27 -6.91 2.09
C PRO A 34 17.32 -8.16 1.21
N SER A 35 16.53 -8.20 0.14
CA SER A 35 16.52 -9.29 -0.84
C SER A 35 16.17 -8.76 -2.23
N PRO A 36 16.32 -9.56 -3.30
CA PRO A 36 15.98 -9.12 -4.66
C PRO A 36 14.51 -8.74 -4.86
N LEU A 37 13.60 -9.22 -4.01
CA LEU A 37 12.15 -8.96 -4.11
C LEU A 37 11.66 -7.99 -3.03
N CYS A 38 12.51 -7.64 -2.07
CA CYS A 38 12.13 -6.81 -0.93
C CYS A 38 13.00 -5.56 -0.91
N SER A 39 12.33 -4.41 -0.95
CA SER A 39 12.93 -3.11 -0.67
C SER A 39 12.33 -2.55 0.60
N LYS A 40 13.19 -1.95 1.44
CA LYS A 40 12.78 -1.22 2.64
C LYS A 40 13.18 0.23 2.51
N VAL A 41 12.24 1.10 2.84
CA VAL A 41 12.39 2.55 2.78
C VAL A 41 12.01 3.13 4.13
N ILE A 42 12.76 4.12 4.60
CA ILE A 42 12.35 4.97 5.73
C ILE A 42 11.98 6.31 5.13
N ILE A 43 10.75 6.75 5.37
CA ILE A 43 10.24 8.07 4.98
C ILE A 43 9.97 8.90 6.24
N THR A 44 9.85 10.22 6.09
CA THR A 44 9.33 11.10 7.13
C THR A 44 7.98 11.68 6.73
N SER A 45 6.99 11.60 7.64
CA SER A 45 5.70 12.27 7.54
C SER A 45 5.40 13.03 8.84
N ASN A 46 5.15 14.35 8.76
CA ASN A 46 4.90 15.20 9.92
C ASN A 46 5.91 14.97 11.08
N ASP A 47 7.21 14.97 10.75
CA ASP A 47 8.33 14.71 11.69
C ASP A 47 8.39 13.30 12.31
N ASN A 48 7.56 12.35 11.86
CA ASN A 48 7.63 10.94 12.26
C ASN A 48 8.32 10.12 11.17
N GLU A 49 9.24 9.25 11.56
CA GLU A 49 9.81 8.25 10.65
C GLU A 49 8.87 7.05 10.51
N ILE A 50 8.63 6.62 9.28
CA ILE A 50 7.78 5.48 8.95
C ILE A 50 8.59 4.49 8.13
N GLU A 51 8.59 3.23 8.55
CA GLU A 51 9.16 2.14 7.77
C GLU A 51 8.15 1.67 6.72
N VAL A 52 8.60 1.62 5.47
CA VAL A 52 7.82 1.17 4.32
C VAL A 52 8.49 -0.06 3.73
N THR A 53 7.75 -1.17 3.69
CA THR A 53 8.20 -2.39 3.03
C THR A 53 7.53 -2.49 1.66
N ILE A 54 8.34 -2.65 0.62
CA ILE A 54 7.90 -2.89 -0.76
C ILE A 54 8.29 -4.32 -1.12
N LEU A 55 7.30 -5.18 -1.31
CA LEU A 55 7.50 -6.60 -1.59
C LEU A 55 6.92 -6.98 -2.96
N GLU A 56 7.80 -7.32 -3.89
CA GLU A 56 7.43 -7.81 -5.21
C GLU A 56 6.89 -9.24 -5.18
N GLN A 57 6.14 -9.61 -6.23
CA GLN A 57 5.54 -10.93 -6.39
C GLN A 57 4.59 -11.35 -5.24
N ALA A 58 3.96 -10.37 -4.59
CA ALA A 58 2.83 -10.59 -3.71
C ALA A 58 1.58 -11.06 -4.50
N ALA A 59 0.59 -11.58 -3.78
CA ALA A 59 -0.73 -12.00 -4.28
C ALA A 59 -0.71 -12.61 -5.71
N GLY A 60 -0.29 -13.87 -5.81
CA GLY A 60 -0.24 -14.57 -7.11
C GLY A 60 0.88 -14.09 -8.06
N LYS A 61 1.94 -13.49 -7.52
CA LYS A 61 3.16 -13.04 -8.22
C LYS A 61 3.02 -11.83 -9.16
N ARG A 62 1.84 -11.22 -9.22
CA ARG A 62 1.56 -10.09 -10.13
C ARG A 62 1.46 -8.75 -9.41
N PHE A 63 1.36 -8.77 -8.10
CA PHE A 63 1.25 -7.57 -7.29
C PHE A 63 2.55 -7.27 -6.57
N THR A 64 2.74 -6.01 -6.27
CA THR A 64 3.74 -5.53 -5.32
C THR A 64 2.98 -5.00 -4.11
N SER A 65 3.24 -5.56 -2.93
CA SER A 65 2.73 -5.01 -1.67
C SER A 65 3.55 -3.78 -1.28
N ILE A 66 2.87 -2.77 -0.77
CA ILE A 66 3.43 -1.56 -0.17
C ILE A 66 2.80 -1.45 1.20
N TRP A 67 3.59 -1.70 2.23
CA TRP A 67 3.15 -1.72 3.62
C TRP A 67 3.83 -0.61 4.40
N PHE A 68 3.03 0.25 5.03
CA PHE A 68 3.44 1.31 5.94
C PHE A 68 3.16 0.84 7.37
N ASP A 69 4.21 0.53 8.12
CA ASP A 69 4.11 0.04 9.49
C ASP A 69 4.03 1.23 10.47
N SER A 70 2.95 2.02 10.38
CA SER A 70 2.73 3.19 11.24
C SER A 70 1.31 3.76 11.13
N ASP A 71 0.81 4.26 12.27
CA ASP A 71 -0.40 5.07 12.37
C ASP A 71 -0.15 6.57 12.07
N LYS A 72 1.07 6.95 11.68
CA LYS A 72 1.47 8.34 11.42
C LYS A 72 1.48 8.71 9.94
N THR A 73 0.88 7.87 9.09
CA THR A 73 0.72 8.18 7.66
C THR A 73 -0.23 9.38 7.47
N PRO A 74 -0.28 10.02 6.30
CA PRO A 74 -1.23 11.10 6.03
C PRO A 74 -2.62 10.59 5.66
N TRP A 75 -2.83 9.26 5.58
CA TRP A 75 -4.08 8.64 5.15
C TRP A 75 -4.82 8.05 6.34
N GLU A 76 -6.13 8.22 6.39
CA GLU A 76 -6.93 7.66 7.48
C GLU A 76 -6.96 6.12 7.45
N ASP A 77 -7.01 5.54 6.24
CA ASP A 77 -7.12 4.11 6.01
C ASP A 77 -6.43 3.65 4.70
N ASP A 78 -6.44 2.34 4.48
CA ASP A 78 -5.94 1.68 3.27
C ASP A 78 -6.56 2.24 1.98
N ILE A 79 -7.87 2.55 2.00
CA ILE A 79 -8.60 3.04 0.83
C ILE A 79 -8.11 4.45 0.45
N ALA A 80 -7.89 5.32 1.42
CA ALA A 80 -7.35 6.65 1.21
C ALA A 80 -5.93 6.60 0.63
N CYS A 81 -5.08 5.69 1.12
CA CYS A 81 -3.77 5.43 0.54
C CYS A 81 -3.88 4.89 -0.89
N ALA A 82 -4.72 3.88 -1.11
CA ALA A 82 -4.93 3.25 -2.41
C ALA A 82 -5.40 4.25 -3.47
N ARG A 83 -6.30 5.17 -3.11
CA ARG A 83 -6.75 6.27 -4.01
C ARG A 83 -5.61 7.19 -4.42
N GLN A 84 -4.75 7.58 -3.48
CA GLN A 84 -3.61 8.44 -3.81
C GLN A 84 -2.57 7.68 -4.64
N ALA A 85 -2.26 6.44 -4.28
CA ALA A 85 -1.38 5.57 -5.03
C ALA A 85 -1.89 5.36 -6.45
N PHE A 86 -3.19 5.11 -6.65
CA PHE A 86 -3.80 4.99 -7.97
C PHE A 86 -3.61 6.26 -8.81
N LYS A 87 -3.86 7.44 -8.21
CA LYS A 87 -3.69 8.74 -8.90
C LYS A 87 -2.24 8.98 -9.34
N SER A 88 -1.26 8.59 -8.53
CA SER A 88 0.16 8.82 -8.82
C SER A 88 0.77 7.75 -9.72
N LEU A 89 0.43 6.48 -9.47
CA LEU A 89 1.02 5.34 -10.15
C LEU A 89 0.24 4.96 -11.41
N ASN A 90 -1.05 5.29 -11.53
CA ASN A 90 -1.91 4.86 -12.64
C ASN A 90 -1.82 3.34 -12.91
N CYS A 91 -1.74 2.58 -11.82
CA CYS A 91 -1.75 1.11 -11.80
C CYS A 91 -2.95 0.67 -10.98
N GLU A 92 -3.57 -0.46 -11.31
CA GLU A 92 -4.64 -1.01 -10.47
C GLU A 92 -4.12 -1.22 -9.05
N VAL A 93 -4.87 -0.73 -8.07
CA VAL A 93 -4.55 -0.84 -6.65
C VAL A 93 -5.65 -1.64 -5.97
N ARG A 94 -5.25 -2.56 -5.09
CA ARG A 94 -6.15 -3.29 -4.22
C ARG A 94 -5.72 -3.11 -2.78
N CYS A 95 -6.66 -3.14 -1.86
CA CYS A 95 -6.38 -3.12 -0.43
C CYS A 95 -7.49 -3.85 0.33
N ASN A 96 -7.29 -4.07 1.62
CA ASN A 96 -8.34 -4.64 2.44
C ASN A 96 -9.56 -3.70 2.46
N PHE A 97 -10.77 -4.26 2.38
CA PHE A 97 -12.00 -3.48 2.36
C PHE A 97 -12.42 -3.00 3.77
N GLN A 98 -12.01 -3.70 4.82
CA GLN A 98 -12.16 -3.23 6.20
C GLN A 98 -10.88 -3.50 6.96
N GLY A 99 -10.35 -2.46 7.59
CA GLY A 99 -9.21 -2.56 8.51
C GLY A 99 -9.47 -3.66 9.52
N TRP A 100 -8.47 -4.50 9.76
CA TRP A 100 -8.49 -5.59 10.72
C TRP A 100 -9.24 -5.21 12.02
N GLU A 101 -10.51 -5.61 12.15
CA GLU A 101 -11.21 -5.68 13.43
C GLU A 101 -11.17 -7.14 13.89
N GLU A 102 -10.53 -7.41 15.03
CA GLU A 102 -10.36 -8.76 15.61
C GLU A 102 -11.69 -9.47 15.92
N GLU A 103 -12.84 -8.79 15.79
CA GLU A 103 -14.18 -9.30 16.08
C GLU A 103 -15.13 -9.21 14.88
N SER A 104 -14.93 -9.98 13.80
CA SER A 104 -16.09 -10.34 12.98
C SER A 104 -15.87 -11.58 12.13
N ASN A 105 -16.92 -12.39 12.00
CA ASN A 105 -17.08 -13.45 11.00
C ASN A 105 -17.13 -12.85 9.57
N GLN A 106 -16.12 -12.08 9.20
CA GLN A 106 -16.05 -11.46 7.89
C GLN A 106 -15.29 -12.34 6.91
N ASP A 107 -15.85 -12.42 5.72
CA ASP A 107 -15.34 -13.22 4.62
C ASP A 107 -13.96 -12.68 4.23
N PRO A 108 -12.86 -13.46 4.38
CA PRO A 108 -11.48 -13.00 4.16
C PRO A 108 -11.20 -12.57 2.71
N ASP A 109 -12.15 -12.75 1.81
CA ASP A 109 -12.03 -12.50 0.37
C ASP A 109 -12.60 -11.14 -0.09
N GLN A 110 -12.95 -10.21 0.81
CA GLN A 110 -13.41 -8.87 0.44
C GLN A 110 -12.27 -7.86 0.30
N TRP A 111 -12.01 -7.46 -0.94
CA TRP A 111 -11.01 -6.46 -1.29
C TRP A 111 -11.69 -5.16 -1.73
N TRP A 112 -11.02 -4.03 -1.52
CA TRP A 112 -11.31 -2.81 -2.27
C TRP A 112 -10.39 -2.78 -3.48
N ARG A 113 -10.94 -2.46 -4.66
CA ARG A 113 -10.17 -2.36 -5.91
C ARG A 113 -10.41 -1.01 -6.56
N ILE A 114 -9.34 -0.42 -7.07
CA ILE A 114 -9.33 0.82 -7.83
C ILE A 114 -8.58 0.57 -9.14
N ASN A 115 -9.23 0.77 -10.29
CA ASN A 115 -8.60 0.74 -11.60
C ASN A 115 -9.14 1.84 -12.51
N SER A 116 -8.77 1.83 -13.79
CA SER A 116 -9.17 2.85 -14.76
C SER A 116 -10.67 2.85 -15.12
N HIS A 117 -11.41 1.81 -14.71
CA HIS A 117 -12.82 1.65 -15.05
C HIS A 117 -13.73 1.86 -13.85
N GLU A 118 -13.31 1.39 -12.67
CA GLU A 118 -14.14 1.39 -11.47
C GLU A 118 -13.33 1.46 -10.18
N GLU A 119 -14.03 1.89 -9.13
CA GLU A 119 -13.58 1.84 -7.74
C GLU A 119 -14.70 1.20 -6.92
N GLY A 120 -14.38 0.17 -6.12
CA GLY A 120 -15.38 -0.47 -5.26
C GLY A 120 -14.95 -1.81 -4.67
N PRO A 121 -15.88 -2.49 -3.96
CA PRO A 121 -15.65 -3.83 -3.43
C PRO A 121 -15.40 -4.85 -4.55
N PHE A 122 -14.53 -5.81 -4.28
CA PHE A 122 -14.07 -6.82 -5.22
C PHE A 122 -13.81 -8.15 -4.49
N ILE A 123 -14.24 -9.26 -5.10
CA ILE A 123 -13.96 -10.62 -4.62
C ILE A 123 -13.10 -11.31 -5.68
N TRP A 124 -12.06 -12.03 -5.26
CA TRP A 124 -11.02 -12.54 -6.16
C TRP A 124 -11.47 -13.66 -7.12
N ASN A 125 -12.67 -14.24 -6.94
CA ASN A 125 -13.27 -15.38 -7.69
C ASN A 125 -12.64 -15.77 -9.04
#